data_AF-A0A535E3U1-F1
#
_entry.id   AF-A0A535E3U1-F1
#
_cell.length_a   1.000
_cell.length_b   1.000
_cell.length_c   1.000
_cell.angle_alpha   90.00
_cell.angle_beta   90.00
_cell.angle_gamma   90.00
#
_symmetry.space_group_name_H-M   'P 1'
#
loop_
_entity.id
_entity.type
_entity.pdbx_description
1 polymer ?
#
loop_
_entity_poly.entity_id
_entity_poly.type
_entity_poly.pdbx_seq_one_letter_code
_entity_poly.pdbx_strand_id
1 'polypeptide(L)' 'ARSARAVAAEGGASVSLVQRKFNVGYSRAGRIVDQLAEHRVIGGYQGSKSREVLMTLPDVDDLLDRLGLE' A
#
# COMPACT_ATOMS: atom_id res chain seq x y z
N ALA A 1 -2.46 3.50 -7.44
CA ALA A 1 -1.27 3.33 -8.31
C ALA A 1 0.05 3.45 -7.53
N ARG A 2 0.65 4.65 -7.39
CA ARG A 2 2.04 4.81 -6.90
C ARG A 2 2.34 4.20 -5.52
N SER A 3 1.43 4.32 -4.55
CA SER A 3 1.60 3.72 -3.22
C SER A 3 1.58 2.21 -3.24
N ALA A 4 0.72 1.58 -4.05
CA ALA A 4 0.63 0.13 -4.19
C ALA A 4 1.94 -0.45 -4.72
N ARG A 5 2.45 0.11 -5.82
CA ARG A 5 3.76 -0.28 -6.40
C ARG A 5 4.89 -0.11 -5.38
N ALA A 6 4.91 1.01 -4.66
CA ALA A 6 5.95 1.30 -3.68
C ALA A 6 5.95 0.35 -2.48
N VAL A 7 4.78 -0.06 -1.97
CA VAL A 7 4.73 -1.03 -0.86
C VAL A 7 5.09 -2.44 -1.33
N ALA A 8 4.66 -2.84 -2.53
CA ALA A 8 5.03 -4.13 -3.11
C ALA A 8 6.56 -4.26 -3.27
N ALA A 9 7.23 -3.18 -3.70
CA ALA A 9 8.68 -3.13 -3.81
C ALA A 9 9.43 -3.15 -2.47
N GLU A 10 8.86 -2.58 -1.40
CA GLU A 10 9.50 -2.51 -0.07
C GLU A 10 9.29 -3.77 0.77
N GLY A 11 8.28 -4.60 0.45
CA GLY A 11 7.93 -5.80 1.23
C GLY A 11 7.25 -5.51 2.57
N GLY A 12 6.91 -4.24 2.86
CA GLY A 12 6.17 -3.85 4.05
C GLY A 12 5.35 -2.58 3.86
N ALA A 13 4.24 -2.47 4.59
CA ALA A 13 3.40 -1.29 4.56
C ALA A 13 3.07 -0.76 5.96
N SER A 14 3.53 0.45 6.25
CA SER A 14 3.17 1.19 7.46
C SER A 14 2.76 2.61 7.12
N VAL A 15 1.98 3.23 8.01
CA VAL A 15 1.54 4.62 7.85
C VAL A 15 2.76 5.54 7.73
N SER A 16 3.77 5.37 8.59
CA SER A 16 4.98 6.19 8.58
C SER A 16 5.87 6.00 7.33
N LEU A 17 5.90 4.79 6.75
CA LEU A 17 6.53 4.54 5.45
C LEU A 17 5.84 5.36 4.35
N VAL A 18 4.51 5.27 4.27
CA VAL A 18 3.70 6.01 3.28
C VAL A 18 3.82 7.52 3.49
N GLN A 19 3.80 8.02 4.74
CA GLN A 19 3.99 9.44 5.05
C GLN A 19 5.29 9.99 4.46
N ARG A 20 6.42 9.32 4.73
CA ARG A 20 7.75 9.77 4.30
C ARG A 20 7.92 9.64 2.79
N LYS A 21 7.50 8.53 2.21
CA LYS A 21 7.71 8.23 0.78
C LYS A 21 6.88 9.11 -0.14
N PHE A 22 5.68 9.53 0.30
CA PHE A 22 4.77 10.35 -0.51
C PHE A 22 4.61 11.78 -0.01
N ASN A 23 5.33 12.17 1.04
CA ASN A 23 5.24 13.48 1.68
C ASN A 23 3.79 13.87 2.01
N VAL A 24 3.09 13.00 2.73
CA VAL A 24 1.68 13.19 3.13
C VAL A 24 1.52 13.15 4.65
N GLY A 25 0.51 13.87 5.16
CA GLY A 25 0.14 13.83 6.58
C GLY A 25 -0.38 12.46 7.03
N TYR A 26 -0.36 12.23 8.36
CA TYR A 26 -0.70 10.95 8.98
C TYR A 26 -2.08 10.42 8.55
N SER A 27 -3.13 11.25 8.63
CA SER A 27 -4.50 10.84 8.26
C SER A 27 -4.66 10.47 6.78
N ARG A 28 -3.86 11.08 5.89
CA ARG A 28 -3.86 10.72 4.47
C ARG A 28 -3.11 9.40 4.24
N ALA A 29 -1.97 9.21 4.91
CA ALA A 29 -1.24 7.96 4.85
C ALA A 29 -2.05 6.78 5.42
N GLY A 30 -2.78 6.99 6.51
CA GLY A 30 -3.69 5.97 7.09
C GLY A 30 -4.72 5.50 6.07
N ARG A 31 -5.44 6.43 5.44
CA ARG A 31 -6.40 6.11 4.37
C ARG A 31 -5.77 5.37 3.19
N ILE A 32 -4.56 5.75 2.79
CA ILE A 32 -3.84 5.04 1.73
C ILE A 32 -3.55 3.59 2.16
N VAL A 33 -3.05 3.38 3.38
CA VAL A 33 -2.78 2.03 3.90
C VAL A 33 -4.07 1.20 4.00
N ASP A 34 -5.18 1.79 4.41
CA ASP A 34 -6.45 1.08 4.50
C ASP A 34 -6.99 0.70 3.12
N GLN A 35 -6.90 1.59 2.12
CA GLN A 35 -7.23 1.27 0.72
C GLN A 35 -6.37 0.13 0.15
N LEU A 36 -5.07 0.11 0.47
CA LEU A 36 -4.19 -0.97 0.06
C LEU A 36 -4.60 -2.31 0.68
N ALA A 37 -5.09 -2.31 1.92
CA ALA A 37 -5.58 -3.53 2.58
C ALA A 37 -6.93 -3.98 2.01
N GLU A 38 -7.83 -3.05 1.72
CA GLU A 38 -9.12 -3.32 1.07
C GLU A 38 -8.93 -4.03 -0.28
N HIS A 39 -7.95 -3.60 -1.07
CA HIS A 39 -7.59 -4.23 -2.33
C HIS A 39 -6.67 -5.46 -2.20
N ARG A 40 -6.39 -5.91 -0.97
CA ARG A 40 -5.52 -7.05 -0.66
C ARG A 40 -4.08 -6.93 -1.19
N VAL A 41 -3.59 -5.71 -1.40
CA VAL A 41 -2.16 -5.46 -1.68
C VAL A 41 -1.32 -5.75 -0.43
N ILE A 42 -1.91 -5.49 0.75
CA ILE A 42 -1.29 -5.70 2.05
C ILE A 42 -2.28 -6.42 2.99
N GLY A 43 -1.75 -7.01 4.05
CA GLY A 43 -2.53 -7.68 5.09
C GLY A 43 -3.37 -6.73 5.94
N GLY A 44 -4.14 -7.32 6.86
CA GLY A 44 -5.00 -6.59 7.79
C GLY A 44 -4.24 -5.72 8.80
N TYR A 45 -5.00 -5.03 9.65
CA TYR A 45 -4.45 -4.21 10.72
C TYR A 45 -3.68 -5.06 11.75
N GLN A 46 -2.45 -4.64 12.09
CA GLN A 46 -1.58 -5.32 13.05
C GLN A 46 -1.08 -4.39 14.16
N GLY A 47 -1.89 -3.41 14.58
CA GLY A 47 -1.49 -2.46 15.61
C GLY A 47 -0.44 -1.46 15.12
N SER A 48 0.66 -1.36 15.85
CA SER A 48 1.82 -0.52 15.51
C SER A 48 2.80 -1.18 14.54
N LYS A 49 2.62 -2.48 14.23
CA LYS A 49 3.52 -3.21 13.33
C LYS A 49 3.24 -2.88 11.87
N SER A 50 4.27 -3.04 11.04
CA SER A 50 4.13 -3.00 9.58
C SER A 50 3.19 -4.12 9.13
N ARG A 51 2.33 -3.83 8.16
CA ARG A 51 1.48 -4.84 7.52
C ARG A 51 2.31 -5.61 6.49
N GLU A 52 2.07 -6.90 6.43
CA GLU A 52 2.65 -7.80 5.42
C GLU A 52 2.17 -7.40 4.02
N VAL A 53 3.04 -7.51 3.03
CA VAL A 53 2.71 -7.31 1.62
C VAL A 53 2.25 -8.64 1.04
N LEU A 54 1.09 -8.64 0.39
CA LEU A 54 0.46 -9.85 -0.14
C LEU A 54 0.60 -9.97 -1.67
N MET A 55 1.03 -8.90 -2.34
CA MET A 55 1.16 -8.82 -3.80
C MET A 55 2.58 -8.43 -4.20
N THR A 56 3.09 -9.10 -5.22
CA THR A 56 4.33 -8.70 -5.91
C THR A 56 4.08 -7.48 -6.80
N LEU A 57 5.14 -6.89 -7.36
CA LEU A 57 5.01 -5.79 -8.31
C LEU A 57 4.13 -6.14 -9.53
N PRO A 58 4.36 -7.29 -10.22
CA PRO A 58 3.47 -7.74 -11.30
C PRO A 58 2.00 -7.86 -10.88
N ASP A 59 1.71 -8.45 -9.71
CA ASP A 59 0.34 -8.60 -9.22
C ASP A 59 -0.36 -7.24 -9.02
N VAL A 60 0.41 -6.23 -8.57
CA VAL A 60 -0.09 -4.87 -8.41
C VAL A 60 -0.33 -4.19 -9.75
N ASP A 61 0.55 -4.39 -10.74
CA ASP A 61 0.35 -3.83 -12.08
C ASP A 61 -0.93 -4.41 -12.72
N ASP A 62 -1.11 -5.74 -12.68
CA ASP A 62 -2.33 -6.41 -13.13
C ASP A 62 -3.60 -5.92 -12.39
N LEU A 63 -3.47 -5.56 -11.11
CA LEU A 63 -4.57 -4.96 -10.35
C LEU A 63 -4.90 -3.55 -10.83
N LEU A 64 -3.90 -2.71 -11.08
CA LEU A 64 -4.09 -1.34 -11.52
C LEU A 64 -4.70 -1.29 -12.93
N ASP A 65 -4.28 -2.17 -13.82
CA ASP A 65 -4.87 -2.37 -15.15
C ASP A 65 -6.37 -2.68 -15.04
N ARG A 66 -6.73 -3.68 -14.22
CA ARG A 66 -8.14 -4.08 -14.00
C ARG A 66 -9.00 -2.97 -13.41
N LEU A 67 -8.41 -2.07 -12.63
CA LEU A 67 -9.08 -0.91 -12.05
C LEU A 67 -9.10 0.31 -12.99
N GLY A 68 -8.41 0.26 -14.13
CA GLY A 68 -8.25 1.41 -15.04
C GLY A 68 -7.45 2.55 -14.42
N LEU A 69 -6.46 2.23 -13.57
CA LEU A 69 -5.66 3.16 -12.78
C LEU A 69 -4.18 3.19 -13.16
N GLU A 70 -3.86 2.74 -14.37
CA GLU A 70 -2.51 2.82 -14.98
C GLU A 70 -1.96 4.25 -15.02
#